data_AF-A0A1H1R4G5-F1
#
_entry.id   AF-A0A1H1R4G5-F1
#
_cell.length_a   1.000
_cell.length_b   1.000
_cell.length_c   1.000
_cell.angle_alpha   90.00
_cell.angle_beta   90.00
_cell.angle_gamma   90.00
#
_symmetry.space_group_name_H-M   'P 1'
#
loop_
_entity.id
_entity.type
_entity.pdbx_description
1 polymer ?
#
loop_
_entity_poly.entity_id
_entity_poly.type
_entity_poly.pdbx_seq_one_letter_code
_entity_poly.pdbx_strand_id
1 'polypeptide(L)'
;MKVSSLFILIIISFLSISIQSQETIWLDENLEKTTEHKANYYKVGTKLEGEVSYFYKNQNIYRKVFFVNGKAEGNYSEFYISGELKETGRLENGLRDGVWKTYYKNGKIESRGKYKDGEKVGIWKTFYKNI
;
A
#
# COMPACT_ATOMS: atom_id res chain seq x y z
N MET A 1 -34.99 13.31 38.35
CA MET A 1 -34.31 13.07 37.05
C MET A 1 -32.88 12.63 37.31
N LYS A 2 -32.61 11.32 37.28
CA LYS A 2 -31.26 10.73 37.37
C LYS A 2 -31.05 9.88 36.13
N VAL A 3 -30.79 10.54 35.01
CA VAL A 3 -30.30 9.92 33.79
C VAL A 3 -29.13 10.80 33.38
N SER A 4 -27.89 10.39 33.65
CA SER A 4 -26.74 10.89 32.86
C SER A 4 -25.38 10.38 33.31
N SER A 5 -25.20 9.76 34.48
CA SER A 5 -23.83 9.39 34.88
C SER A 5 -23.29 8.13 34.16
N LEU A 6 -24.15 7.16 33.82
CA LEU A 6 -23.70 5.87 33.26
C LEU A 6 -23.36 5.95 31.76
N PHE A 7 -24.04 6.80 30.99
CA PHE A 7 -23.79 6.99 29.55
C PHE A 7 -22.48 7.74 29.26
N ILE A 8 -22.12 8.69 30.13
CA ILE A 8 -20.90 9.50 29.98
C ILE A 8 -19.64 8.64 30.19
N LEU A 9 -19.67 7.68 31.13
CA LEU A 9 -18.57 6.74 31.38
C LEU A 9 -18.27 5.83 30.18
N ILE A 10 -19.31 5.34 29.47
CA ILE A 10 -19.12 4.50 28.28
C ILE A 10 -18.51 5.32 27.14
N ILE A 11 -18.94 6.56 26.92
CA ILE A 11 -18.38 7.39 25.85
C ILE A 11 -16.91 7.76 26.10
N ILE A 12 -16.52 8.02 27.36
CA ILE A 12 -15.13 8.32 27.73
C ILE A 12 -14.23 7.07 27.58
N SER A 13 -14.78 5.87 27.85
CA SER A 13 -14.06 4.61 27.60
C SER A 13 -13.79 4.36 26.10
N PHE A 14 -14.71 4.76 25.21
CA PHE A 14 -14.50 4.68 23.76
C PHE A 14 -13.50 5.73 23.23
N LEU A 15 -13.52 6.96 23.77
CA LEU A 15 -12.52 7.98 23.40
C LEU A 15 -11.10 7.61 23.85
N SER A 16 -10.95 6.99 25.03
CA SER A 16 -9.63 6.61 25.55
C SER A 16 -8.97 5.45 24.78
N ILE A 17 -9.74 4.56 24.15
CA ILE A 17 -9.19 3.51 23.26
C ILE A 17 -8.67 4.10 21.94
N SER A 18 -9.16 5.28 21.52
CA SER A 18 -8.86 5.88 20.22
C SER A 18 -7.50 6.59 20.12
N ILE A 19 -6.72 6.60 21.21
CA ILE A 19 -5.42 7.30 21.29
C ILE A 19 -4.26 6.29 21.47
N GLN A 20 -4.36 5.10 20.89
CA GLN A 20 -3.13 4.37 20.59
C GLN A 20 -2.54 5.00 19.33
N SER A 21 -1.53 5.87 19.46
CA SER A 21 -0.81 6.34 18.29
C SER A 21 -0.23 5.12 17.57
N GLN A 22 -0.56 4.97 16.30
CA GLN A 22 0.00 3.88 15.50
C GLN A 22 1.47 4.22 15.22
N GLU A 23 2.38 3.27 15.45
CA GLU A 23 3.81 3.45 15.20
C GLU A 23 4.07 3.79 13.73
N THR A 24 4.83 4.85 13.45
CA THR A 24 5.36 5.09 12.10
C THR A 24 6.61 4.24 11.90
N ILE A 25 6.59 3.41 10.88
CA ILE A 25 7.73 2.59 10.47
C ILE A 25 8.38 3.24 9.27
N TRP A 26 9.61 3.68 9.45
CA TRP A 26 10.45 4.29 8.43
C TRP A 26 11.20 3.23 7.64
N LEU A 27 11.22 3.38 6.31
CA LEU A 27 11.72 2.38 5.38
C LEU A 27 12.68 3.02 4.37
N ASP A 28 13.80 2.34 4.09
CA ASP A 28 14.76 2.75 3.07
C ASP A 28 14.27 2.43 1.64
N GLU A 29 15.14 2.58 0.65
CA GLU A 29 14.82 2.30 -0.76
C GLU A 29 14.48 0.83 -1.04
N ASN A 30 14.97 -0.11 -0.21
CA ASN A 30 14.73 -1.54 -0.31
C ASN A 30 13.52 -1.99 0.53
N LEU A 31 12.82 -1.04 1.17
CA LEU A 31 11.72 -1.28 2.10
C LEU A 31 12.13 -2.01 3.37
N GLU A 32 13.38 -1.84 3.81
CA GLU A 32 13.87 -2.34 5.09
C GLU A 32 13.74 -1.26 6.17
N LYS A 33 13.50 -1.68 7.43
CA LYS A 33 13.32 -0.74 8.55
C LYS A 33 14.59 0.07 8.77
N THR A 34 14.46 1.39 8.81
CA THR A 34 15.57 2.32 8.98
C THR A 34 15.19 3.50 9.88
N THR A 35 16.07 4.49 10.02
CA THR A 35 15.78 5.74 10.72
C THR A 35 15.06 6.74 9.81
N GLU A 36 14.27 7.64 10.38
CA GLU A 36 13.56 8.68 9.61
C GLU A 36 14.47 9.47 8.66
N HIS A 37 15.67 9.83 9.12
CA HIS A 37 16.64 10.56 8.31
C HIS A 37 17.04 9.79 7.04
N LYS A 38 17.21 8.46 7.14
CA LYS A 38 17.64 7.58 6.04
C LYS A 38 16.48 7.01 5.21
N ALA A 39 15.24 7.31 5.58
CA ALA A 39 14.08 6.72 4.94
C ALA A 39 13.72 7.37 3.60
N ASN A 40 13.18 6.56 2.68
CA ASN A 40 12.55 7.00 1.45
C ASN A 40 11.02 6.90 1.58
N TYR A 41 10.56 5.95 2.38
CA TYR A 41 9.15 5.64 2.57
C TYR A 41 8.81 5.48 4.06
N TYR A 42 7.51 5.47 4.35
CA TYR A 42 7.00 5.06 5.66
C TYR A 42 5.68 4.32 5.53
N LYS A 43 5.31 3.56 6.56
CA LYS A 43 3.94 3.05 6.77
C LYS A 43 3.53 3.29 8.22
N VAL A 44 2.22 3.35 8.44
CA VAL A 44 1.65 3.51 9.77
C VAL A 44 1.17 2.16 10.27
N GLY A 45 1.56 1.80 11.49
CA GLY A 45 1.26 0.54 12.14
C GLY A 45 2.17 -0.63 11.73
N THR A 46 2.27 -1.62 12.62
CA THR A 46 3.05 -2.85 12.42
C THR A 46 2.25 -3.95 11.75
N LYS A 47 0.93 -3.95 11.89
CA LYS A 47 0.02 -4.99 11.38
C LYS A 47 0.09 -5.12 9.85
N LEU A 48 0.27 -6.35 9.38
CA LEU A 48 0.19 -6.72 7.96
C LEU A 48 -1.09 -7.54 7.74
N GLU A 49 -2.21 -6.85 7.61
CA GLU A 49 -3.53 -7.46 7.44
C GLU A 49 -4.44 -6.49 6.68
N GLY A 50 -5.16 -6.98 5.67
CA GLY A 50 -5.95 -6.15 4.77
C GLY A 50 -5.08 -5.25 3.89
N GLU A 51 -5.64 -4.14 3.41
CA GLU A 51 -4.89 -3.17 2.60
C GLU A 51 -3.94 -2.35 3.47
N VAL A 52 -2.64 -2.49 3.22
CA VAL A 52 -1.57 -1.71 3.84
C VAL A 52 -1.04 -0.71 2.82
N SER A 53 -1.00 0.57 3.23
CA SER A 53 -0.45 1.67 2.44
C SER A 53 0.95 2.03 2.91
N TYR A 54 1.84 2.20 1.94
CA TYR A 54 3.18 2.74 2.09
C TYR A 54 3.19 4.11 1.42
N PHE A 55 3.88 5.07 2.03
CA PHE A 55 3.88 6.47 1.64
C PHE A 55 5.30 6.92 1.34
N TYR A 56 5.44 7.80 0.36
CA TYR A 56 6.61 8.63 0.20
C TYR A 56 6.73 9.64 1.35
N LYS A 57 7.92 10.19 1.60
CA LYS A 57 8.12 11.28 2.56
C LYS A 57 7.25 12.52 2.34
N ASN A 58 6.81 12.77 1.10
CA ASN A 58 5.89 13.87 0.78
C ASN A 58 4.41 13.54 1.05
N GLN A 59 4.13 12.43 1.76
CA GLN A 59 2.80 11.94 2.14
C GLN A 59 1.96 11.37 0.99
N ASN A 60 2.45 11.44 -0.26
CA ASN A 60 1.80 10.73 -1.36
C ASN A 60 1.96 9.22 -1.18
N ILE A 61 0.96 8.46 -1.63
CA ILE A 61 1.00 7.00 -1.58
C ILE A 61 2.12 6.54 -2.51
N TYR A 62 3.01 5.71 -2.00
CA TYR A 62 3.99 4.97 -2.78
C TYR A 62 3.39 3.67 -3.28
N ARG A 63 2.76 2.90 -2.38
CA ARG A 63 2.29 1.55 -2.68
C ARG A 63 1.12 1.13 -1.80
N LYS A 64 0.19 0.36 -2.37
CA LYS A 64 -0.85 -0.36 -1.65
C LYS A 64 -0.67 -1.86 -1.88
N VAL A 65 -0.70 -2.62 -0.80
CA VAL A 65 -0.54 -4.08 -0.84
C VAL A 65 -1.58 -4.69 0.08
N PHE A 66 -2.35 -5.65 -0.43
CA PHE A 66 -3.25 -6.43 0.40
C PHE A 66 -2.49 -7.59 1.08
N PHE A 67 -2.74 -7.79 2.37
CA PHE A 67 -2.14 -8.84 3.17
C PHE A 67 -3.22 -9.73 3.79
N VAL A 68 -2.96 -11.04 3.83
CA VAL A 68 -3.77 -12.04 4.54
C VAL A 68 -2.83 -12.83 5.44
N ASN A 69 -3.07 -12.81 6.76
CA ASN A 69 -2.23 -13.50 7.74
C ASN A 69 -0.73 -13.14 7.61
N GLY A 70 -0.43 -11.86 7.37
CA GLY A 70 0.93 -11.36 7.20
C GLY A 70 1.59 -11.64 5.85
N LYS A 71 0.92 -12.35 4.93
CA LYS A 71 1.43 -12.63 3.57
C LYS A 71 0.79 -11.71 2.55
N ALA A 72 1.58 -11.17 1.63
CA ALA A 72 1.06 -10.33 0.57
C ALA A 72 0.23 -11.16 -0.42
N GLU A 73 -1.06 -10.90 -0.49
CA GLU A 73 -2.04 -11.69 -1.22
C GLU A 73 -3.22 -10.81 -1.63
N GLY A 74 -3.54 -10.75 -2.91
CA GLY A 74 -4.59 -9.89 -3.44
C GLY A 74 -4.06 -8.66 -4.16
N ASN A 75 -4.77 -7.54 -4.05
CA ASN A 75 -4.52 -6.37 -4.89
C ASN A 75 -3.17 -5.70 -4.59
N TYR A 76 -2.50 -5.26 -5.65
CA TYR A 76 -1.27 -4.48 -5.62
C TYR A 76 -1.41 -3.23 -6.48
N SER A 77 -0.97 -2.09 -5.96
CA SER A 77 -0.81 -0.86 -6.73
C SER A 77 0.43 -0.11 -6.28
N GLU A 78 1.19 0.42 -7.24
CA GLU A 78 2.31 1.32 -7.01
C GLU A 78 2.05 2.63 -7.76
N PHE A 79 2.50 3.74 -7.19
CA PHE A 79 2.25 5.08 -7.69
C PHE A 79 3.56 5.83 -7.89
N TYR A 80 3.57 6.80 -8.79
CA TYR A 80 4.65 7.77 -8.88
C TYR A 80 4.62 8.71 -7.67
N ILE A 81 5.76 9.35 -7.37
CA ILE A 81 5.84 10.37 -6.30
C ILE A 81 4.88 11.54 -6.50
N SER A 82 4.45 11.79 -7.74
CA SER A 82 3.44 12.78 -8.12
C SER A 82 1.99 12.31 -7.89
N GLY A 83 1.77 11.03 -7.55
CA GLY A 83 0.49 10.46 -7.16
C GLY A 83 -0.23 9.63 -8.23
N GLU A 84 0.24 9.66 -9.48
CA GLU A 84 -0.38 8.88 -10.56
C GLU A 84 -0.04 7.40 -10.45
N LEU A 85 -0.97 6.52 -10.86
CA LEU A 85 -0.76 5.08 -10.87
C LEU A 85 0.41 4.73 -11.80
N LYS A 86 1.36 3.95 -11.30
CA LYS A 86 2.55 3.48 -12.01
C LYS A 86 2.42 2.02 -12.41
N GLU A 87 1.93 1.18 -11.51
CA GLU A 87 1.80 -0.26 -11.74
C GLU A 87 0.63 -0.83 -10.94
N THR A 88 -0.06 -1.83 -11.46
CA THR A 88 -1.07 -2.59 -10.72
C THR A 88 -1.17 -4.03 -11.18
N GLY A 89 -1.61 -4.90 -10.27
CA GLY A 89 -1.81 -6.32 -10.52
C GLY A 89 -2.30 -7.04 -9.26
N ARG A 90 -2.12 -8.35 -9.23
CA ARG A 90 -2.44 -9.20 -8.08
C ARG A 90 -1.19 -9.95 -7.61
N LEU A 91 -1.07 -10.09 -6.30
CA LEU A 91 -0.09 -10.96 -5.66
C LEU A 91 -0.76 -12.24 -5.17
N GLU A 92 -0.05 -13.35 -5.28
CA GLU A 92 -0.39 -14.64 -4.69
C GLU A 92 0.86 -15.20 -4.02
N ASN A 93 0.79 -15.52 -2.72
CA ASN A 93 1.93 -15.94 -1.92
C ASN A 93 3.16 -14.99 -2.00
N GLY A 94 2.91 -13.69 -2.10
CA GLY A 94 3.95 -12.66 -2.24
C GLY A 94 4.55 -12.53 -3.64
N LEU A 95 4.13 -13.34 -4.59
CA LEU A 95 4.61 -13.32 -5.98
C LEU A 95 3.58 -12.68 -6.90
N ARG A 96 4.03 -12.07 -8.00
CA ARG A 96 3.14 -11.54 -9.03
C ARG A 96 2.36 -12.67 -9.69
N ASP A 97 1.04 -12.56 -9.75
CA ASP A 97 0.18 -13.50 -10.44
C ASP A 97 -0.92 -12.77 -11.24
N GLY A 98 -1.34 -13.36 -12.36
CA GLY A 98 -2.42 -12.85 -13.18
C GLY A 98 -2.00 -11.68 -14.07
N VAL A 99 -2.95 -10.79 -14.39
CA VAL A 99 -2.72 -9.67 -15.31
C VAL A 99 -2.06 -8.51 -14.58
N TRP A 100 -0.96 -8.02 -15.15
CA TRP A 100 -0.24 -6.84 -14.67
C TRP A 100 -0.23 -5.75 -15.73
N LYS A 101 -0.26 -4.50 -15.27
CA LYS A 101 -0.24 -3.30 -16.11
C LYS A 101 0.72 -2.27 -15.52
N THR A 102 1.54 -1.66 -16.37
CA THR A 102 2.30 -0.45 -16.05
C THR A 102 1.74 0.73 -16.83
N TYR A 103 1.92 1.92 -16.28
CA TYR A 103 1.35 3.15 -16.80
C TYR A 103 2.43 4.24 -16.84
N TYR A 104 2.39 5.06 -17.89
CA TYR A 104 3.12 6.32 -17.90
C TYR A 104 2.49 7.32 -16.92
N LYS A 105 3.24 8.35 -16.52
CA LYS A 105 2.73 9.45 -15.67
C LYS A 105 1.47 10.13 -16.19
N ASN A 106 1.23 10.13 -17.51
CA ASN A 106 0.01 10.68 -18.11
C ASN A 106 -1.21 9.73 -18.03
N GLY A 107 -1.09 8.61 -17.32
CA GLY A 107 -2.14 7.60 -17.15
C GLY A 107 -2.32 6.65 -18.33
N LYS A 108 -1.59 6.81 -19.44
CA LYS A 108 -1.64 5.86 -20.56
C LYS A 108 -0.92 4.57 -20.18
N ILE A 109 -1.47 3.42 -20.60
CA ILE A 109 -0.81 2.12 -20.41
C ILE A 109 0.53 2.14 -21.14
N GLU A 110 1.59 1.84 -20.41
CA GLU A 110 2.94 1.64 -20.94
C GLU A 110 3.13 0.18 -21.32
N SER A 111 2.75 -0.75 -20.44
CA SER A 111 2.84 -2.18 -20.73
C SER A 111 1.74 -2.98 -20.06
N ARG A 112 1.42 -4.14 -20.63
CA ARG A 112 0.57 -5.14 -19.98
C ARG A 112 0.95 -6.55 -20.38
N GLY A 113 0.77 -7.48 -19.46
CA GLY A 113 1.02 -8.90 -19.69
C GLY A 113 0.49 -9.74 -18.53
N LYS A 114 0.87 -11.01 -18.51
CA LYS A 114 0.55 -11.92 -17.41
C LYS A 114 1.81 -12.33 -16.67
N TYR A 115 1.66 -12.51 -15.37
CA TYR A 115 2.60 -13.22 -14.53
C TYR A 115 1.99 -14.54 -14.07
N LYS A 116 2.86 -15.52 -13.82
CA LYS A 116 2.54 -16.74 -13.08
C LYS A 116 3.70 -17.04 -12.14
N ASP A 117 3.41 -17.17 -10.85
CA ASP A 117 4.38 -17.50 -9.80
C ASP A 117 5.62 -16.58 -9.83
N GLY A 118 5.39 -15.29 -10.10
CA GLY A 118 6.45 -14.26 -10.18
C GLY A 118 7.12 -14.10 -11.54
N GLU A 119 6.89 -15.02 -12.48
CA GLU A 119 7.51 -15.00 -13.80
C GLU A 119 6.59 -14.46 -14.89
N LYS A 120 7.16 -13.74 -15.87
CA LYS A 120 6.40 -13.23 -17.02
C LYS A 120 5.99 -14.39 -17.91
N VAL A 121 4.70 -14.50 -18.21
CA VAL A 121 4.16 -15.55 -19.09
C VAL A 121 3.30 -14.97 -20.22
N GLY A 122 3.33 -15.64 -21.37
CA GLY A 122 2.56 -15.27 -22.55
C GLY A 122 3.02 -13.96 -23.20
N ILE A 123 2.11 -13.34 -23.96
CA ILE A 123 2.43 -12.14 -24.75
C ILE A 123 2.39 -10.89 -23.86
N TRP A 124 3.51 -10.17 -23.86
CA TRP A 124 3.62 -8.83 -23.31
C TRP A 124 3.43 -7.79 -24.40
N LYS A 125 2.58 -6.81 -24.14
CA LYS A 125 2.36 -5.67 -25.04
C LYS A 125 2.95 -4.42 -24.41
N THR A 126 3.83 -3.76 -25.13
CA THR A 126 4.40 -2.46 -24.76
C THR A 126 3.89 -1.41 -25.74
N PHE A 127 3.48 -0.26 -25.21
CA PHE A 127 2.94 0.85 -25.97
C PHE A 127 3.88 2.03 -25.79
N TYR A 128 4.46 2.52 -26.89
CA TYR A 128 5.38 3.65 -26.82
C TYR A 128 4.59 4.96 -26.68
N LYS A 129 5.16 5.91 -25.93
CA LYS A 129 4.64 7.27 -25.86
C LYS A 129 4.77 7.92 -27.24
N ASN A 130 3.65 8.20 -27.90
CA ASN A 130 3.66 9.14 -29.02
C ASN A 130 4.03 10.51 -28.45
N ILE A 131 5.19 11.01 -28.88
CA ILE A 131 5.75 12.31 -28.49
C ILE A 131 4.89 13.42 -29.05
#